data_AF-A0A5C1AXD1-F1
#
_entry.id   AF-A0A5C1AXD1-F1
#
_cell.length_a   1.000
_cell.length_b   1.000
_cell.length_c   1.000
_cell.angle_alpha   90.00
_cell.angle_beta   90.00
_cell.angle_gamma   90.00
#
_symmetry.space_group_name_H-M   'P 1'
#
loop_
_entity.id
_entity.type
_entity.pdbx_description
1 polymer ?
#
loop_
_entity_poly.entity_id
_entity_poly.type
_entity_poly.pdbx_seq_one_letter_code
_entity_poly.pdbx_strand_id
1 'polypeptide(L)' 'MAQTISVAIAHFPDRGHAIEGLARRDEDFRALCSDLAEADAALAQWQHSSSPVKQARCAEYRDLVRYLVAELEAILDLNR' A
#
# COMPACT_ATOMS: atom_id res chain seq x y z
N MET A 1 -4.07 -4.44 -11.69
CA MET A 1 -2.80 -3.70 -11.84
C MET A 1 -2.98 -2.19 -11.70
N ALA A 2 -3.74 -1.50 -12.57
CA ALA A 2 -3.88 -0.03 -12.45
C ALA A 2 -4.45 0.43 -11.09
N GLN A 3 -5.38 -0.35 -10.53
CA GLN A 3 -6.02 -0.03 -9.25
C GLN A 3 -5.08 -0.19 -8.05
N THR A 4 -4.16 -1.17 -8.06
CA THR A 4 -3.19 -1.37 -6.96
C THR A 4 -2.15 -0.25 -6.95
N ILE A 5 -1.67 0.15 -8.14
CA ILE A 5 -0.76 1.29 -8.30
C ILE A 5 -1.43 2.60 -7.81
N SER A 6 -2.72 2.78 -8.07
CA SER A 6 -3.45 3.98 -7.64
C SER A 6 -3.48 4.14 -6.11
N VAL A 7 -3.53 3.04 -5.35
CA VAL A 7 -3.44 3.08 -3.88
C VAL A 7 -2.07 3.58 -3.45
N ALA A 8 -0.98 3.03 -4.02
CA ALA A 8 0.38 3.52 -3.74
C ALA A 8 0.52 5.02 -4.07
N ILE A 9 -0.02 5.48 -5.21
CA ILE A 9 -0.01 6.90 -5.59
C ILE A 9 -0.77 7.77 -4.58
N ALA A 10 -1.89 7.28 -4.02
CA ALA A 10 -2.64 8.02 -3.01
C ALA A 10 -1.82 8.25 -1.72
N HIS A 11 -0.88 7.36 -1.39
CA HIS A 11 0.07 7.54 -0.28
C HIS A 11 1.26 8.44 -0.65
N PHE A 12 1.58 8.59 -1.93
CA PHE A 12 2.71 9.39 -2.42
C PHE A 12 2.31 10.28 -3.61
N PRO A 13 1.45 11.30 -3.40
CA PRO A 13 0.88 12.09 -4.49
C PRO A 13 1.94 12.76 -5.39
N ASP A 14 3.07 13.18 -4.80
CA ASP A 14 4.16 13.84 -5.53
C ASP A 14 5.07 12.86 -6.32
N ARG A 15 4.91 11.55 -6.13
CA ARG A 15 5.77 10.51 -6.73
C ARG A 15 5.05 9.62 -7.75
N GLY A 16 3.88 10.05 -8.24
CA GLY A 16 3.03 9.24 -9.14
C GLY A 16 3.78 8.66 -10.35
N HIS A 17 4.48 9.50 -11.11
CA HIS A 17 5.23 9.03 -12.29
C HIS A 17 6.37 8.07 -11.95
N ALA A 18 7.03 8.25 -10.81
CA ALA A 18 8.09 7.35 -10.36
C ALA A 18 7.52 5.97 -10.03
N ILE A 19 6.38 5.93 -9.31
CA ILE A 19 5.67 4.68 -8.97
C ILE A 19 5.21 3.96 -10.25
N GLU A 20 4.56 4.66 -11.18
CA GLU A 20 4.12 4.06 -12.45
C GLU A 20 5.30 3.53 -13.27
N GLY A 21 6.38 4.30 -13.33
CA GLY A 21 7.58 3.93 -14.07
C GLY A 21 8.28 2.71 -13.47
N LEU A 22 8.36 2.63 -12.14
CA LEU A 22 9.00 1.53 -11.44
C LEU A 22 8.14 0.26 -11.48
N ALA A 23 6.84 0.36 -11.21
CA ALA A 23 5.92 -0.78 -11.26
C ALA A 23 5.78 -1.42 -12.66
N ARG A 24 6.13 -0.69 -13.74
CA ARG A 24 6.19 -1.25 -15.09
C ARG A 24 7.42 -2.13 -15.33
N ARG A 25 8.53 -1.88 -14.64
CA ARG A 25 9.85 -2.50 -14.90
C ARG A 25 10.35 -3.40 -13.77
N ASP A 26 9.77 -3.28 -12.58
CA ASP A 26 10.16 -3.99 -11.37
C ASP A 26 8.94 -4.76 -10.82
N GLU A 27 9.00 -6.09 -10.93
CA GLU A 27 7.92 -6.97 -10.51
C GLU A 27 7.79 -7.05 -8.99
N ASP A 28 8.90 -6.98 -8.26
CA ASP A 28 8.91 -7.01 -6.79
C ASP A 28 8.27 -5.74 -6.24
N PHE A 29 8.62 -4.57 -6.80
CA PHE A 29 7.96 -3.31 -6.45
C PHE A 29 6.46 -3.33 -6.80
N ARG A 30 6.10 -3.95 -7.92
CA ARG A 30 4.69 -4.11 -8.31
C ARG A 30 3.93 -5.03 -7.35
N ALA A 31 4.55 -6.11 -6.87
CA ALA A 31 3.98 -6.99 -5.86
C ALA A 31 3.75 -6.22 -4.55
N LEU A 32 4.71 -5.40 -4.12
CA LEU A 32 4.59 -4.55 -2.93
C LEU A 32 3.44 -3.54 -3.04
N CYS A 33 3.20 -2.97 -4.23
CA CYS A 33 2.02 -2.14 -4.49
C CYS A 33 0.71 -2.93 -4.38
N SER A 34 0.71 -4.22 -4.74
CA SER A 34 -0.45 -5.11 -4.55
C SER A 34 -0.71 -5.37 -3.08
N ASP A 35 0.33 -5.71 -2.33
CA ASP A 35 0.25 -5.97 -0.89
C ASP A 35 -0.31 -4.76 -0.13
N LEU A 36 0.14 -3.55 -0.48
CA LEU A 36 -0.40 -2.32 0.10
C LEU A 36 -1.89 -2.15 -0.20
N ALA A 37 -2.29 -2.38 -1.46
CA ALA A 37 -3.69 -2.26 -1.86
C ALA A 37 -4.59 -3.27 -1.15
N GLU A 38 -4.10 -4.50 -0.94
CA GLU A 38 -4.82 -5.55 -0.21
C GLU A 38 -4.93 -5.21 1.28
N ALA A 39 -3.85 -4.72 1.91
CA ALA A 39 -3.85 -4.30 3.30
C ALA A 39 -4.78 -3.10 3.54
N ASP A 40 -4.80 -2.11 2.64
CA ASP A 40 -5.67 -0.95 2.73
C ASP A 40 -7.15 -1.33 2.56
N ALA A 41 -7.46 -2.17 1.57
CA ALA A 41 -8.81 -2.70 1.37
C ALA A 41 -9.30 -3.51 2.58
N ALA A 42 -8.45 -4.37 3.15
CA ALA A 42 -8.78 -5.12 4.34
C ALA A 42 -9.00 -4.20 5.56
N LEU A 43 -8.17 -3.17 5.73
CA LEU A 43 -8.36 -2.17 6.78
C LEU A 43 -9.72 -1.48 6.63
N ALA A 44 -10.06 -1.04 5.42
CA ALA A 44 -11.36 -0.41 5.14
C ALA A 44 -12.52 -1.36 5.46
N GLN A 45 -12.41 -2.65 5.10
CA GLN A 45 -13.42 -3.65 5.44
C GLN A 45 -13.57 -3.82 6.96
N TRP A 46 -12.47 -3.94 7.70
CA TRP A 46 -12.51 -4.09 9.15
C TRP A 46 -13.06 -2.85 9.86
N GLN A 47 -12.79 -1.64 9.35
CA GLN A 47 -13.34 -0.40 9.89
C GLN A 47 -14.88 -0.35 9.84
N HIS A 48 -15.50 -1.05 8.89
CA HIS A 48 -16.95 -1.17 8.75
C HIS A 48 -17.53 -2.46 9.38
N SER A 49 -16.69 -3.33 9.94
CA SER A 49 -17.12 -4.58 10.55
C SER A 49 -17.83 -4.36 11.89
N SER A 50 -18.85 -5.18 12.18
CA SER A 50 -19.49 -5.27 13.50
C SER A 50 -18.84 -6.32 14.41
N SER A 51 -17.74 -6.94 13.96
CA SER A 51 -17.05 -7.98 14.71
C SER A 51 -16.43 -7.45 16.02
N PRO A 52 -16.47 -8.21 17.12
CA PRO A 52 -15.82 -7.81 18.37
C PRO A 52 -14.30 -7.66 18.23
N VAL A 53 -13.67 -8.33 17.26
CA VAL A 53 -12.22 -8.20 16.98
C VAL A 53 -11.87 -7.04 16.05
N LYS A 54 -12.85 -6.21 15.66
CA LYS A 54 -12.66 -5.05 14.78
C LYS A 54 -11.45 -4.22 15.15
N GLN A 55 -11.35 -3.81 16.42
CA GLN A 55 -10.30 -2.90 16.87
C GLN A 55 -8.91 -3.51 16.71
N ALA A 56 -8.76 -4.78 17.10
CA ALA A 56 -7.51 -5.53 16.96
C ALA A 56 -7.11 -5.67 15.48
N ARG A 57 -8.04 -6.08 14.61
CA ARG A 57 -7.77 -6.19 13.17
C ARG A 57 -7.44 -4.84 12.52
N CYS A 58 -8.15 -3.76 12.89
CA CYS A 58 -7.83 -2.43 12.40
C CYS A 58 -6.43 -1.97 12.84
N ALA A 59 -6.00 -2.29 14.06
CA ALA A 59 -4.66 -1.96 14.53
C ALA A 59 -3.61 -2.73 13.70
N GLU A 60 -3.78 -4.04 13.54
CA GLU A 60 -2.88 -4.90 12.76
C GLU A 60 -2.73 -4.41 11.30
N TYR A 61 -3.84 -4.15 10.60
CA TYR A 61 -3.75 -3.67 9.22
C TYR A 61 -3.21 -2.25 9.10
N ARG A 62 -3.44 -1.36 10.08
CA ARG A 62 -2.78 -0.04 10.09
C ARG A 62 -1.28 -0.19 10.23
N ASP A 63 -0.82 -1.13 11.04
CA ASP A 63 0.62 -1.37 11.23
C ASP A 63 1.24 -1.94 9.95
N LEU A 64 0.54 -2.87 9.30
CA LEU A 64 0.94 -3.42 8.00
C LEU A 64 0.99 -2.34 6.90
N VAL A 65 -0.04 -1.50 6.78
CA VAL A 65 -0.04 -0.38 5.82
C VAL A 65 1.14 0.56 6.07
N ARG A 66 1.43 0.91 7.33
CA ARG A 66 2.59 1.77 7.65
C ARG A 66 3.91 1.10 7.28
N TYR A 67 4.06 -0.20 7.52
CA TYR A 67 5.24 -0.96 7.13
C TYR A 67 5.43 -0.94 5.60
N LEU A 68 4.39 -1.27 4.84
CA LEU A 68 4.45 -1.34 3.37
C LEU A 68 4.71 0.04 2.74
N VAL A 69 4.10 1.10 3.29
CA VAL A 69 4.38 2.48 2.87
C VAL A 69 5.85 2.83 3.11
N ALA A 70 6.40 2.51 4.29
CA ALA A 70 7.82 2.78 4.56
C ALA A 70 8.76 2.01 3.62
N GLU A 71 8.43 0.77 3.28
CA GLU A 71 9.22 -0.05 2.34
C GLU A 71 9.18 0.53 0.91
N LEU A 72 7.99 0.92 0.43
CA LEU A 72 7.84 1.62 -0.85
C LEU A 72 8.63 2.93 -0.89
N GLU A 73 8.58 3.73 0.18
CA GLU A 73 9.32 4.99 0.28
C GLU A 73 10.83 4.76 0.15
N ALA A 74 11.36 3.76 0.85
CA ALA A 74 12.77 3.40 0.78
C ALA A 74 13.19 3.00 -0.64
N ILE A 75 12.39 2.16 -1.32
CA ILE A 75 12.68 1.76 -2.71
C ILE A 75 12.62 2.96 -3.65
N LEU A 76 11.63 3.85 -3.48
CA LEU A 76 11.50 5.06 -4.29
C LEU A 76 12.68 6.02 -4.08
N ASP A 77 13.17 6.15 -2.85
CA ASP A 77 14.35 6.97 -2.55
C ASP A 77 15.65 6.39 -3.14
N LEU A 78 15.75 5.07 -3.28
CA LEU A 78 16.87 4.41 -3.97
C LEU A 78 16.79 4.56 -5.50
N ASN A 79 15.62 4.86 -6.05
CA ASN A 79 15.33 4.93 -7.50
C ASN A 79 15.05 6.35 -8.01
N ARG A 80 15.66 7.37 -7.40
CA ARG A 80 15.47 8.79 -7.76
C ARG A 80 15.89 9.15 -9.17
#